data_AF-A0A089NVY9-F1
#
_entry.id   AF-A0A089NVY9-F1
#
_cell.length_a   1.000
_cell.length_b   1.000
_cell.length_c   1.000
_cell.angle_alpha   90.00
_cell.angle_beta   90.00
_cell.angle_gamma   90.00
#
_symmetry.space_group_name_H-M   'P 1'
#
loop_
_entity.id
_entity.type
_entity.pdbx_description
1 polymer ?
#
loop_
_entity_poly.entity_id
_entity_poly.type
_entity_poly.pdbx_seq_one_letter_code
_entity_poly.pdbx_strand_id
1 'polypeptide(L)'
;MAAYERLIARDLPYALIVEDDVVLPPQIHGIVAGIEAALRPGDVVLMFNWPKNIGVFSTVDAVPIGNHRLCLPMQMSGLGSTAAYVITREAAEGILRVNRPVVVTSDNWNYFFENGALTRGRVISPNVVALKPFESTIFVSGSKLGALLKSNALFKPLLAARRRVLTEKMPVSMTFTNEISPFA
;
A
#
# COMPACT_ATOMS: atom_id res chain seq x y z
N MET A 1 -3.21 -9.96 -10.35
CA MET A 1 -4.58 -10.42 -10.66
C MET A 1 -4.88 -11.80 -10.10
N ALA A 2 -3.98 -12.79 -10.18
CA ALA A 2 -4.21 -14.14 -9.66
C ALA A 2 -4.69 -14.18 -8.19
N ALA A 3 -4.21 -13.26 -7.34
CA ALA A 3 -4.68 -13.15 -5.97
C ALA A 3 -6.18 -12.82 -5.86
N TYR A 4 -6.70 -11.93 -6.72
CA TYR A 4 -8.11 -11.56 -6.77
C TYR A 4 -8.97 -12.72 -7.28
N GLU A 5 -8.50 -13.44 -8.30
CA GLU A 5 -9.18 -14.64 -8.78
C GLU A 5 -9.26 -15.71 -7.70
N ARG A 6 -8.18 -15.89 -6.91
CA ARG A 6 -8.13 -16.85 -5.83
C ARG A 6 -9.04 -16.47 -4.66
N LEU A 7 -9.17 -15.17 -4.35
CA LEU A 7 -10.15 -14.66 -3.40
C LEU A 7 -11.58 -15.06 -3.80
N ILE A 8 -11.94 -14.78 -5.06
CA ILE A 8 -13.27 -15.05 -5.62
C ILE A 8 -13.54 -16.56 -5.69
N ALA A 9 -12.59 -17.34 -6.22
CA ALA A 9 -12.74 -18.78 -6.38
C ALA A 9 -12.84 -19.54 -5.04
N ARG A 10 -12.33 -18.95 -3.95
CA ARG A 10 -12.43 -19.50 -2.59
C ARG A 10 -13.66 -19.02 -1.82
N ASP A 11 -14.52 -18.23 -2.46
CA ASP A 11 -15.68 -17.63 -1.84
C ASP A 11 -15.33 -16.84 -0.55
N LEU A 12 -14.21 -16.10 -0.56
CA LEU A 12 -13.79 -15.27 0.57
C LEU A 12 -14.39 -13.85 0.49
N PRO A 13 -14.80 -13.23 1.61
CA PRO A 13 -15.40 -11.89 1.63
C PRO A 13 -14.36 -10.77 1.43
N TYR A 14 -13.12 -11.00 1.87
CA TYR A 14 -11.98 -10.11 1.72
C TYR A 14 -10.67 -10.91 1.80
N ALA A 15 -9.55 -10.29 1.45
CA ALA A 15 -8.22 -10.85 1.66
C ALA A 15 -7.23 -9.76 2.05
N LEU A 16 -6.25 -10.15 2.86
CA LEU A 16 -4.99 -9.45 2.98
C LEU A 16 -4.07 -9.87 1.83
N ILE A 17 -3.67 -8.92 1.00
CA ILE A 17 -2.67 -9.10 -0.06
C ILE A 17 -1.35 -8.52 0.44
N VAL A 18 -0.26 -9.26 0.23
CA VAL A 18 1.08 -8.93 0.72
C VAL A 18 2.11 -9.30 -0.35
N GLU A 19 3.01 -8.37 -0.65
CA GLU A 19 4.20 -8.62 -1.48
C GLU A 19 5.26 -9.41 -0.69
N ASP A 20 6.14 -10.12 -1.39
CA ASP A 20 7.16 -11.00 -0.79
C ASP A 20 8.24 -10.24 0.00
N ASP A 21 8.34 -8.93 -0.24
CA ASP A 21 9.24 -8.00 0.40
C ASP A 21 8.69 -7.31 1.64
N VAL A 22 7.47 -7.64 2.05
CA VAL A 22 6.88 -7.04 3.24
C VAL A 22 7.27 -7.79 4.52
N VAL A 23 7.50 -7.04 5.59
CA VAL A 23 7.64 -7.51 6.97
C VAL A 23 6.34 -7.20 7.72
N LEU A 24 5.60 -8.25 8.10
CA LEU A 24 4.40 -8.14 8.90
C LEU A 24 4.75 -7.99 10.39
N PRO A 25 4.04 -7.13 11.14
CA PRO A 25 4.25 -7.03 12.58
C PRO A 25 3.63 -8.22 13.33
N PRO A 26 4.11 -8.56 14.54
CA PRO A 26 3.57 -9.67 15.34
C PRO A 26 2.05 -9.57 15.59
N GLN A 27 1.53 -8.35 15.72
CA GLN A 27 0.12 -8.06 15.98
C GLN A 27 -0.77 -8.05 14.73
N ILE A 28 -0.29 -8.54 13.58
CA ILE A 28 -0.99 -8.45 12.29
C ILE A 28 -2.43 -8.98 12.33
N HIS A 29 -2.68 -10.08 13.06
CA HIS A 29 -4.02 -10.67 13.17
C HIS A 29 -5.02 -9.70 13.80
N GLY A 30 -4.65 -9.03 14.90
CA GLY A 30 -5.51 -8.06 15.57
C GLY A 30 -5.77 -6.82 14.72
N ILE A 31 -4.76 -6.39 13.96
CA ILE A 31 -4.91 -5.26 13.03
C ILE A 31 -5.87 -5.61 11.90
N VAL A 32 -5.72 -6.78 11.28
CA VAL A 32 -6.61 -7.23 10.19
C VAL A 32 -8.04 -7.41 10.70
N ALA A 33 -8.25 -7.96 11.90
CA ALA A 33 -9.58 -8.07 12.51
C ALA A 33 -10.22 -6.69 12.76
N GLY A 34 -9.44 -5.71 13.20
CA GLY A 34 -9.91 -4.32 13.33
C GLY A 34 -10.26 -3.68 11.99
N ILE A 35 -9.50 -3.98 10.94
CA ILE A 35 -9.81 -3.53 9.57
C ILE A 35 -11.11 -4.17 9.10
N GLU A 36 -11.23 -5.49 9.23
CA GLU A 36 -12.43 -6.27 8.88
C GLU A 36 -13.70 -5.67 9.48
N ALA A 37 -13.69 -5.38 10.78
CA ALA A 37 -14.84 -4.77 11.47
C ALA A 37 -15.26 -3.41 10.89
N ALA A 38 -14.37 -2.73 10.18
CA ALA A 38 -14.62 -1.44 9.56
C ALA A 38 -14.82 -1.50 8.03
N LEU A 39 -14.73 -2.68 7.40
CA LEU A 39 -14.88 -2.84 5.96
C LEU A 39 -16.34 -2.62 5.52
N ARG A 40 -16.48 -2.01 4.35
CA ARG A 40 -17.72 -1.95 3.57
C ARG A 40 -17.49 -2.60 2.20
N PRO A 41 -18.54 -3.09 1.55
CA PRO A 41 -18.42 -3.60 0.19
C PRO A 41 -17.78 -2.55 -0.74
N GLY A 42 -16.83 -2.97 -1.58
CA GLY A 42 -16.05 -2.09 -2.44
C GLY A 42 -14.86 -1.37 -1.78
N ASP A 43 -14.53 -1.70 -0.52
CA ASP A 43 -13.38 -1.10 0.17
C ASP A 43 -12.02 -1.71 -0.24
N VAL A 44 -11.01 -0.84 -0.20
CA VAL A 44 -9.57 -1.17 -0.14
C VAL A 44 -8.92 -0.41 1.02
N VAL A 45 -8.08 -1.07 1.82
CA VAL A 45 -7.35 -0.47 2.95
C VAL A 45 -5.86 -0.75 2.83
N LEU A 46 -5.06 0.28 2.54
CA LEU A 46 -3.61 0.19 2.41
C LEU A 46 -2.97 0.09 3.80
N MET A 47 -2.16 -0.94 4.00
CA MET A 47 -1.36 -1.18 5.22
C MET A 47 0.03 -0.55 5.16
N PHE A 48 0.44 -0.18 3.95
CA PHE A 48 1.60 0.63 3.66
C PHE A 48 1.27 1.55 2.49
N ASN A 49 1.14 2.83 2.78
CA ASN A 49 0.90 3.84 1.76
C ASN A 49 2.19 4.60 1.46
N TRP A 50 2.51 4.67 0.17
CA TRP A 50 3.63 5.45 -0.34
C TRP A 50 3.27 6.09 -1.68
N PRO A 51 2.60 7.27 -1.64
CA PRO A 51 2.16 7.95 -2.85
C PRO A 51 3.33 8.65 -3.54
N LYS A 52 3.21 8.83 -4.87
CA LYS A 52 4.19 9.55 -5.70
C LYS A 52 4.24 11.05 -5.38
N ASN A 53 3.12 11.62 -4.96
CA ASN A 53 2.96 13.00 -4.51
C ASN A 53 2.54 13.00 -3.03
N ILE A 54 2.50 14.17 -2.38
CA ILE A 54 1.97 14.29 -1.01
C ILE A 54 0.51 13.84 -0.98
N GLY A 55 0.21 12.76 -0.25
CA GLY A 55 -1.15 12.33 0.04
C GLY A 55 -1.66 13.05 1.29
N VAL A 56 -2.77 13.78 1.15
CA VAL A 56 -3.45 14.43 2.29
C VAL A 56 -4.60 13.53 2.75
N PHE A 57 -4.72 13.31 4.06
CA PHE A 57 -5.69 12.39 4.64
C PHE A 57 -6.53 13.08 5.72
N SER A 58 -7.85 12.84 5.67
CA SER A 58 -8.78 13.31 6.69
C SER A 58 -8.62 12.50 7.98
N THR A 59 -8.61 13.20 9.11
CA THR A 59 -8.73 12.59 10.46
C THR A 59 -10.16 12.63 11.00
N VAL A 60 -11.09 13.25 10.28
CA VAL A 60 -12.51 13.28 10.66
C VAL A 60 -13.08 11.87 10.47
N ASP A 61 -13.80 11.38 11.48
CA ASP A 61 -14.38 10.03 11.54
C ASP A 61 -13.36 8.89 11.32
N ALA A 62 -12.08 9.16 11.59
CA ALA A 62 -11.05 8.15 11.49
C ALA A 62 -11.32 6.99 12.47
N VAL A 63 -11.32 5.76 11.95
CA VAL A 63 -11.67 4.58 12.75
C VAL A 63 -10.43 4.09 13.52
N PRO A 64 -10.42 4.07 14.85
CA PRO A 64 -9.27 3.62 15.62
C PRO A 64 -9.08 2.10 15.53
N ILE A 65 -7.82 1.66 15.35
CA ILE A 65 -7.40 0.26 15.33
C ILE A 65 -6.12 0.11 16.16
N GLY A 66 -6.29 -0.14 17.46
CA GLY A 66 -5.18 -0.11 18.43
C GLY A 66 -4.48 1.25 18.42
N ASN A 67 -3.17 1.25 18.16
CA ASN A 67 -2.36 2.48 18.05
C ASN A 67 -2.41 3.13 16.65
N HIS A 68 -3.30 2.67 15.79
CA HIS A 68 -3.45 3.16 14.41
C HIS A 68 -4.85 3.72 14.21
N ARG A 69 -5.06 4.34 13.06
CA ARG A 69 -6.37 4.81 12.60
C ARG A 69 -6.53 4.58 11.11
N LEU A 70 -7.75 4.27 10.68
CA LEU A 70 -8.12 4.30 9.27
C LEU A 70 -8.49 5.73 8.90
N CYS A 71 -7.79 6.27 7.91
CA CYS A 71 -8.04 7.61 7.39
C CYS A 71 -8.49 7.52 5.94
N LEU A 72 -9.38 8.44 5.55
CA LEU A 72 -9.78 8.63 4.16
C LEU A 72 -8.83 9.61 3.48
N PRO A 73 -8.49 9.40 2.21
CA PRO A 73 -7.74 10.39 1.45
C PRO A 73 -8.61 11.63 1.18
N MET A 74 -7.99 12.79 1.00
CA MET A 74 -8.67 13.96 0.44
C MET A 74 -8.75 13.87 -1.09
N GLN A 75 -7.87 13.10 -1.72
CA GLN A 75 -7.84 12.79 -3.14
C GLN A 75 -7.38 11.35 -3.34
N MET A 76 -8.07 10.56 -4.18
CA MET A 76 -7.75 9.14 -4.36
C MET A 76 -6.34 8.90 -4.92
N SER A 77 -5.81 9.86 -5.68
CA SER A 77 -4.41 9.91 -6.13
C SER A 77 -3.37 9.99 -5.00
N GLY A 78 -3.80 10.28 -3.76
CA GLY A 78 -2.98 10.22 -2.55
C GLY A 78 -2.76 8.81 -2.00
N LEU A 79 -3.45 7.80 -2.56
CA LEU A 79 -3.15 6.40 -2.31
C LEU A 79 -2.06 5.92 -3.28
N GLY A 80 -1.11 5.15 -2.77
CA GLY A 80 -0.04 4.56 -3.56
C GLY A 80 0.52 3.31 -2.91
N SER A 81 1.31 2.57 -3.70
CA SER A 81 1.86 1.25 -3.36
C SER A 81 0.82 0.12 -3.27
N THR A 82 1.28 -1.09 -3.55
CA THR A 82 0.56 -2.36 -3.37
C THR A 82 1.23 -3.30 -2.37
N ALA A 83 2.26 -2.84 -1.65
CA ALA A 83 3.07 -3.65 -0.75
C ALA A 83 2.24 -4.53 0.19
N ALA A 84 1.29 -3.93 0.92
CA ALA A 84 0.29 -4.67 1.66
C ALA A 84 -1.02 -3.90 1.77
N TYR A 85 -2.14 -4.59 1.56
CA TYR A 85 -3.48 -4.01 1.65
C TYR A 85 -4.54 -5.08 1.89
N VAL A 86 -5.64 -4.69 2.54
CA VAL A 86 -6.86 -5.50 2.65
C VAL A 86 -7.82 -5.05 1.55
N ILE A 87 -8.40 -6.00 0.82
CA ILE A 87 -9.35 -5.73 -0.26
C ILE A 87 -10.60 -6.59 -0.10
N THR A 88 -11.77 -5.99 -0.29
CA THR A 88 -13.05 -6.71 -0.31
C THR A 88 -13.24 -7.44 -1.63
N ARG A 89 -14.07 -8.48 -1.65
CA ARG A 89 -14.39 -9.20 -2.88
C ARG A 89 -14.92 -8.28 -3.97
N GLU A 90 -15.87 -7.40 -3.64
CA GLU A 90 -16.47 -6.50 -4.62
C GLU A 90 -15.42 -5.58 -5.27
N ALA A 91 -14.48 -5.05 -4.48
CA ALA A 91 -13.38 -4.27 -5.04
C ALA A 91 -12.46 -5.12 -5.93
N ALA A 92 -12.16 -6.36 -5.54
CA ALA A 92 -11.35 -7.27 -6.33
C ALA A 92 -12.02 -7.63 -7.67
N GLU A 93 -13.32 -7.93 -7.66
CA GLU A 93 -14.13 -8.17 -8.86
C GLU A 93 -14.19 -6.94 -9.75
N GLY A 94 -14.40 -5.76 -9.16
CA GLY A 94 -14.37 -4.48 -9.86
C GLY A 94 -13.04 -4.25 -10.57
N ILE A 95 -11.92 -4.47 -9.88
CA ILE A 95 -10.58 -4.30 -10.47
C ILE A 95 -10.35 -5.30 -11.61
N LEU A 96 -10.74 -6.56 -11.44
CA LEU A 96 -10.64 -7.55 -12.52
C LEU A 96 -11.48 -7.18 -13.74
N ARG A 97 -12.67 -6.61 -13.54
CA ARG A 97 -13.55 -6.16 -14.62
C ARG A 97 -12.94 -5.02 -15.43
N VAL A 98 -12.34 -4.02 -14.79
CA VAL A 98 -11.84 -2.81 -15.47
C VAL A 98 -10.39 -2.91 -15.94
N ASN A 99 -9.63 -3.88 -15.42
CA ASN A 99 -8.21 -4.06 -15.72
C ASN A 99 -7.94 -5.36 -16.49
N ARG A 100 -8.92 -5.88 -17.24
CA ARG A 100 -8.75 -7.02 -18.16
C ARG A 100 -9.09 -6.62 -19.61
N PRO A 101 -8.12 -6.68 -20.56
CA PRO A 101 -6.69 -6.97 -20.34
C PRO A 101 -6.01 -5.90 -19.45
N VAL A 102 -4.79 -6.18 -18.96
CA VAL A 102 -4.06 -5.24 -18.07
C VAL A 102 -3.85 -3.92 -18.80
N VAL A 103 -4.43 -2.83 -18.29
CA VAL A 103 -4.31 -1.46 -18.85
C VAL A 103 -3.57 -0.51 -17.92
N VAL A 104 -3.58 -0.76 -16.60
CA VAL A 104 -2.85 0.02 -15.61
C VAL A 104 -2.13 -0.87 -14.59
N THR A 105 -1.11 -0.30 -13.93
CA THR A 105 -0.40 -0.93 -12.82
C THR A 105 -1.31 -1.14 -11.61
N SER A 106 -0.96 -2.10 -10.75
CA SER A 106 -1.77 -2.49 -9.58
C SER A 106 -1.90 -1.40 -8.51
N ASP A 107 -1.01 -0.41 -8.52
CA ASP A 107 -0.96 0.70 -7.57
C ASP A 107 -1.74 1.95 -8.04
N ASN A 108 -2.39 1.89 -9.21
CA ASN A 108 -3.19 3.00 -9.73
C ASN A 108 -4.61 3.02 -9.12
N TRP A 109 -4.68 3.26 -7.82
CA TRP A 109 -5.92 3.30 -7.05
C TRP A 109 -6.91 4.37 -7.54
N ASN A 110 -6.40 5.50 -8.02
CA ASN A 110 -7.22 6.56 -8.60
C ASN A 110 -7.97 6.07 -9.85
N TYR A 111 -7.28 5.40 -10.78
CA TYR A 111 -7.91 4.80 -11.95
C TYR A 111 -9.00 3.80 -11.57
N PHE A 112 -8.74 2.92 -10.60
CA PHE A 112 -9.72 1.94 -10.17
C PHE A 112 -10.97 2.60 -9.56
N PHE A 113 -10.79 3.65 -8.77
CA PHE A 113 -11.92 4.42 -8.26
C PHE A 113 -12.72 5.11 -9.37
N GLU A 114 -12.05 5.83 -10.27
CA GLU A 114 -12.69 6.56 -11.38
C GLU A 114 -13.48 5.65 -12.33
N ASN A 115 -13.07 4.39 -12.45
CA ASN A 115 -13.75 3.38 -13.28
C ASN A 115 -14.75 2.52 -12.49
N GLY A 116 -15.12 2.90 -11.26
CA GLY A 116 -16.12 2.20 -10.46
C GLY A 116 -15.70 0.79 -10.04
N ALA A 117 -14.40 0.53 -9.93
CA ALA A 117 -13.87 -0.74 -9.45
C ALA A 117 -13.78 -0.83 -7.93
N LEU A 118 -13.73 0.31 -7.23
CA LEU A 118 -13.78 0.39 -5.77
C LEU A 118 -14.64 1.59 -5.35
N THR A 119 -15.29 1.48 -4.20
CA THR A 119 -16.16 2.53 -3.65
C THR A 119 -15.37 3.47 -2.74
N ARG A 120 -14.38 2.92 -2.04
CA ARG A 120 -13.63 3.68 -1.04
C ARG A 120 -12.25 3.09 -0.81
N GLY A 121 -11.23 3.93 -0.94
CA GLY A 121 -9.86 3.61 -0.56
C GLY A 121 -9.50 4.29 0.76
N ARG A 122 -8.85 3.57 1.67
CA ARG A 122 -8.38 4.08 2.96
C ARG A 122 -6.92 3.74 3.19
N VAL A 123 -6.28 4.46 4.09
CA VAL A 123 -4.97 4.10 4.64
C VAL A 123 -5.11 3.81 6.12
N ILE A 124 -4.34 2.86 6.62
CA ILE A 124 -4.04 2.79 8.05
C ILE A 124 -2.81 3.65 8.34
N SER A 125 -2.90 4.50 9.36
CA SER A 125 -1.80 5.37 9.78
C SER A 125 -1.51 5.21 11.28
N PRO A 126 -0.23 5.16 11.69
CA PRO A 126 0.96 5.08 10.84
C PRO A 126 0.99 3.79 9.99
N ASN A 127 1.89 3.71 8.99
CA ASN A 127 2.05 2.48 8.20
C ASN A 127 2.30 1.28 9.13
N VAL A 128 1.57 0.18 8.90
CA VAL A 128 1.58 -1.00 9.79
C VAL A 128 2.73 -1.94 9.47
N VAL A 129 3.05 -2.06 8.18
CA VAL A 129 4.10 -2.96 7.69
C VAL A 129 5.33 -2.18 7.25
N ALA A 130 6.46 -2.88 7.14
CA ALA A 130 7.70 -2.32 6.61
C ALA A 130 8.15 -3.11 5.37
N LEU A 131 8.92 -2.47 4.50
CA LEU A 131 9.57 -3.14 3.38
C LEU A 131 10.93 -3.72 3.82
N LYS A 132 11.26 -4.91 3.34
CA LYS A 132 12.58 -5.50 3.49
C LYS A 132 13.60 -4.63 2.74
N PRO A 133 14.78 -4.37 3.30
CA PRO A 133 15.79 -3.53 2.67
C PRO A 133 16.59 -4.30 1.60
N PHE A 134 15.94 -4.89 0.59
CA PHE A 134 16.67 -5.47 -0.55
C PHE A 134 16.59 -4.58 -1.79
N GLU A 135 17.53 -4.76 -2.73
CA GLU A 135 17.50 -4.05 -4.01
C GLU A 135 16.51 -4.71 -4.95
N SER A 136 15.56 -3.93 -5.49
CA SER A 136 14.73 -4.40 -6.60
C SER A 136 15.65 -4.71 -7.80
N THR A 137 15.73 -5.98 -8.16
CA THR A 137 16.52 -6.47 -9.32
C THR A 137 16.06 -5.87 -10.65
N ILE A 138 14.86 -5.27 -10.68
CA ILE A 138 14.19 -4.77 -11.89
C ILE A 138 14.73 -3.39 -12.35
N PHE A 139 15.43 -2.62 -11.50
CA PHE A 139 15.91 -1.26 -11.83
C PHE A 139 17.44 -1.11 -11.87
N VAL A 140 18.17 -2.05 -12.47
CA VAL A 140 19.62 -1.86 -12.73
C VAL A 140 19.95 -2.00 -14.21
N SER A 141 19.36 -1.12 -15.03
CA SER A 141 20.03 -0.68 -16.26
C SER A 141 20.68 0.67 -15.97
N GLY A 142 21.89 0.67 -15.40
CA GLY A 142 22.59 1.92 -15.13
C GLY A 142 23.91 1.80 -14.38
N SER A 143 25.00 1.75 -15.14
CA SER A 143 26.41 1.87 -14.73
C SER A 143 27.12 0.59 -14.24
N LYS A 144 28.16 0.20 -15.00
CA LYS A 144 29.15 -0.84 -14.68
C LYS A 144 29.92 -0.56 -13.37
N LEU A 145 29.93 0.71 -12.93
CA LEU A 145 30.59 1.16 -11.70
C LEU A 145 29.85 0.71 -10.42
N GLY A 146 28.51 0.73 -10.44
CA GLY A 146 27.68 0.32 -9.30
C GLY A 146 27.77 -1.18 -9.00
N ALA A 147 27.95 -2.00 -10.03
CA ALA A 147 28.16 -3.45 -9.88
C ALA A 147 29.50 -3.78 -9.20
N LEU A 148 30.56 -3.01 -9.53
CA LEU A 148 31.92 -3.22 -9.00
C LEU A 148 32.01 -2.86 -7.51
N LEU A 149 31.36 -1.78 -7.10
CA LEU A 149 31.27 -1.36 -5.68
C LEU A 149 30.45 -2.34 -4.82
N LYS A 150 29.42 -2.97 -5.38
CA LYS A 150 28.57 -3.97 -4.69
C LYS A 150 29.25 -5.32 -4.48
N SER A 151 30.19 -5.69 -5.36
CA SER A 151 30.94 -6.95 -5.27
C SER A 151 31.91 -6.98 -4.09
N ASN A 152 32.26 -5.82 -3.53
CA ASN A 152 33.29 -5.71 -2.52
C ASN A 152 32.65 -5.60 -1.11
N ALA A 153 32.86 -6.62 -0.28
CA ALA A 153 32.21 -6.80 1.02
C ALA A 153 32.43 -5.62 1.99
N LEU A 154 33.52 -4.87 1.81
CA LEU A 154 33.88 -3.69 2.59
C LEU A 154 32.86 -2.54 2.49
N PHE A 155 32.10 -2.43 1.37
CA PHE A 155 31.16 -1.34 1.18
C PHE A 155 29.71 -1.69 1.55
N LYS A 156 29.41 -2.95 1.88
CA LYS A 156 28.08 -3.37 2.36
C LYS A 156 27.55 -2.54 3.54
N PRO A 157 28.32 -2.30 4.62
CA PRO A 157 27.83 -1.49 5.75
C PRO A 157 27.59 -0.02 5.35
N LEU A 158 28.42 0.53 4.48
CA LEU A 158 28.28 1.90 3.95
C LEU A 158 27.05 2.06 3.05
N LEU A 159 26.77 1.06 2.21
CA LEU A 159 25.57 1.03 1.36
C LEU A 159 24.29 0.84 2.19
N ALA A 160 24.33 0.02 3.25
CA ALA A 160 23.23 -0.15 4.19
C ALA A 160 22.96 1.13 4.99
N ALA A 161 24.01 1.80 5.49
CA ALA A 161 23.90 3.08 6.18
C ALA A 161 23.35 4.19 5.26
N ARG A 162 23.84 4.26 4.01
CA ARG A 162 23.30 5.19 3.00
C ARG A 162 21.83 4.93 2.71
N ARG A 163 21.42 3.65 2.62
CA ARG A 163 20.01 3.27 2.43
C ARG A 163 19.16 3.72 3.61
N ARG A 164 19.60 3.44 4.83
CA ARG A 164 18.94 3.88 6.05
C ARG A 164 18.75 5.40 6.08
N VAL A 165 19.79 6.17 5.73
CA VAL A 165 19.72 7.64 5.63
C VAL A 165 18.77 8.10 4.51
N LEU A 166 18.73 7.42 3.36
CA LEU A 166 17.77 7.73 2.29
C LEU A 166 16.32 7.46 2.72
N THR A 167 16.08 6.34 3.41
CA THR A 167 14.77 6.00 3.98
C THR A 167 14.36 6.98 5.09
N GLU A 168 15.31 7.43 5.93
CA GLU A 168 15.09 8.41 7.00
C GLU A 168 14.94 9.85 6.49
N LYS A 169 15.55 10.22 5.35
CA LYS A 169 15.45 11.55 4.73
C LYS A 169 14.34 11.66 3.69
N MET A 170 13.62 10.59 3.39
CA MET A 170 12.52 10.63 2.44
C MET A 170 11.35 11.39 3.07
N PRO A 171 10.82 12.43 2.40
CA PRO A 171 9.77 13.27 2.96
C PRO A 171 8.57 12.41 3.33
N VAL A 172 7.96 12.70 4.48
CA VAL A 172 6.71 12.08 4.91
C VAL A 172 5.67 12.38 3.83
N SER A 173 5.44 11.41 2.94
CA SER A 173 4.55 11.54 1.79
C SER A 173 3.07 11.49 2.17
N MET A 174 2.76 11.47 3.48
CA MET A 174 1.41 11.53 4.03
C MET A 174 1.28 12.69 5.01
N THR A 175 0.32 13.58 4.77
CA THR A 175 -0.07 14.64 5.71
C THR A 175 -1.52 14.43 6.15
N PHE A 176 -1.88 15.01 7.30
CA PHE A 176 -3.20 14.85 7.90
C PHE A 176 -3.88 16.21 8.06
N THR A 177 -5.20 16.24 7.81
CA THR A 177 -6.04 17.44 7.96
C THR A 177 -7.30 17.10 8.77
N ASN A 178 -7.87 18.11 9.42
CA ASN A 178 -9.14 18.01 10.14
C ASN A 178 -10.34 18.43 9.27
N GLU A 179 -10.21 18.31 7.96
CA GLU A 179 -11.30 18.52 6.99
C GLU A 179 -12.00 17.19 6.68
N ILE A 180 -13.29 17.23 6.35
CA ILE A 180 -14.05 16.03 5.94
C ILE A 180 -13.57 15.59 4.56
N SER A 181 -13.25 14.30 4.42
CA SER A 181 -12.92 13.73 3.11
C SER A 181 -14.14 13.75 2.19
N PRO A 182 -13.97 14.05 0.88
CA PRO A 182 -15.06 13.92 -0.10
C PRO A 182 -15.53 12.46 -0.30
N PHE A 183 -14.87 11.48 0.33
CA PHE A 183 -15.20 10.05 0.25
C PHE A 183 -15.75 9.47 1.57
N ALA A 184 -16.23 10.33 2.48
CA ALA A 184 -16.83 9.94 3.76
C ALA A 184 -18.15 9.16 3.60
#